data_AF-A0A942PS77-F1
#
_entry.id   AF-A0A942PS77-F1
#
_cell.length_a   1.000
_cell.length_b   1.000
_cell.length_c   1.000
_cell.angle_alpha   90.00
_cell.angle_beta   90.00
_cell.angle_gamma   90.00
#
_symmetry.space_group_name_H-M   'P 1'
#
loop_
_entity.id
_entity.type
_entity.pdbx_description
1 polymer ?
#
loop_
_entity_poly.entity_id
_entity_poly.type
_entity_poly.pdbx_seq_one_letter_code
_entity_poly.pdbx_strand_id
1 'polypeptide(L)'
;LAVRLADIVEDNIRTTRDKNDNKGFLLQRAGITGDTTESQNFMDDQIKRINERIDRATNVLQRREDRYWRQFTVLETAMSRLNSQSAWLTQQFSAQG
;
A
#
# COMPACT_ATOMS: atom_id res chain seq x y z
N LEU A 1 -9.70 24.32 -40.68
CA LEU A 1 -9.07 24.23 -39.35
C LEU A 1 -10.12 24.10 -38.24
N ALA A 2 -11.10 25.02 -38.15
CA ALA A 2 -12.16 24.99 -37.13
C ALA A 2 -12.95 23.67 -37.06
N VAL A 3 -13.30 23.09 -38.21
CA VAL A 3 -14.02 21.80 -38.28
C VAL A 3 -13.22 20.65 -37.65
N ARG A 4 -11.91 20.59 -37.92
CA ARG A 4 -11.03 19.54 -37.34
C ARG A 4 -10.87 19.68 -35.82
N LEU A 5 -10.83 20.91 -35.32
CA LEU A 5 -10.76 21.16 -33.87
C LEU A 5 -12.06 20.75 -33.19
N ALA A 6 -13.21 21.01 -33.82
CA ALA A 6 -14.50 20.56 -33.33
C ALA A 6 -14.57 19.02 -33.26
N ASP A 7 -14.13 18.32 -34.32
CA ASP A 7 -14.09 16.85 -34.35
C ASP A 7 -13.24 16.28 -33.20
N ILE A 8 -12.05 16.86 -32.97
CA ILE A 8 -11.15 16.42 -31.89
C ILE A 8 -11.78 16.62 -30.51
N VAL A 9 -12.43 17.78 -30.29
CA VAL A 9 -13.08 18.06 -29.01
C VAL A 9 -14.23 17.09 -28.79
N GLU A 10 -15.05 16.85 -29.82
CA GLU A 10 -16.17 15.91 -29.77
C GLU A 10 -15.69 14.49 -29.45
N ASP A 11 -14.63 14.01 -30.11
CA ASP A 11 -14.04 12.69 -29.84
C ASP A 11 -13.50 12.55 -28.40
N ASN A 12 -13.17 13.66 -27.71
CA ASN A 12 -12.71 13.63 -26.33
C ASN A 12 -13.87 13.65 -25.32
N ILE A 13 -14.95 14.37 -25.60
CA ILE A 13 -16.03 14.65 -24.63
C ILE A 13 -17.32 13.86 -24.87
N ARG A 14 -17.49 13.20 -26.04
CA ARG A 14 -18.75 12.54 -26.40
C ARG A 14 -19.16 11.46 -25.41
N THR A 15 -20.40 11.54 -24.94
CA THR A 15 -21.02 10.56 -24.03
C THR A 15 -21.66 9.40 -24.76
N THR A 16 -21.86 9.51 -26.08
CA THR A 16 -22.35 8.45 -26.97
C THR A 16 -21.21 7.52 -27.40
N ARG A 17 -21.54 6.29 -27.81
CA ARG A 17 -20.56 5.29 -28.29
C ARG A 17 -20.28 5.46 -29.78
N ASP A 18 -19.06 5.17 -30.21
CA ASP A 18 -18.68 5.20 -31.63
C ASP A 18 -18.93 3.83 -32.29
N LYS A 19 -18.50 3.70 -33.54
CA LYS A 19 -18.57 2.45 -34.32
C LYS A 19 -17.80 1.28 -33.68
N ASN A 20 -16.88 1.56 -32.76
CA ASN A 20 -16.07 0.58 -32.03
C ASN A 20 -16.56 0.41 -30.59
N ASP A 21 -17.77 0.87 -30.28
CA ASP A 21 -18.40 0.84 -28.96
C ASP A 21 -17.67 1.66 -27.86
N ASN A 22 -16.72 2.51 -28.27
CA ASN A 22 -15.93 3.35 -27.39
C ASN A 22 -16.63 4.69 -27.14
N LYS A 23 -16.60 5.22 -25.92
CA LYS A 23 -16.97 6.62 -25.61
C LYS A 23 -15.81 7.58 -25.84
N GLY A 24 -16.06 8.88 -25.62
CA GLY A 24 -15.02 9.90 -25.67
C GLY A 24 -13.84 9.59 -24.75
N PHE A 25 -12.63 9.95 -25.19
CA PHE A 25 -11.38 9.53 -24.56
C PHE A 25 -11.28 9.89 -23.06
N LEU A 26 -11.79 11.06 -22.65
CA LEU A 26 -11.76 11.48 -21.25
C LEU A 26 -12.68 10.62 -20.37
N LEU A 27 -13.77 10.14 -20.94
CA LEU A 27 -14.79 9.36 -20.25
C LEU A 27 -14.38 7.90 -20.10
N GLN A 28 -13.58 7.37 -21.02
CA GLN A 28 -12.90 6.09 -20.84
C GLN A 28 -11.85 6.13 -19.73
N ARG A 29 -11.26 7.31 -19.51
CA ARG A 29 -10.27 7.50 -18.44
C ARG A 29 -10.91 7.70 -17.07
N ALA A 30 -11.95 8.51 -16.97
CA ALA A 30 -12.55 8.91 -15.69
C ALA A 30 -13.83 8.15 -15.31
N GLY A 31 -14.50 7.51 -16.27
CA GLY A 31 -15.81 6.88 -16.08
C GLY A 31 -16.99 7.85 -16.16
N ILE A 32 -18.20 7.31 -16.38
CA ILE A 32 -19.49 8.03 -16.28
C ILE A 32 -20.49 7.13 -15.56
N THR A 33 -21.27 7.70 -14.65
CA THR A 33 -22.36 7.02 -13.94
C THR A 33 -23.36 6.35 -14.88
N GLY A 34 -23.67 5.07 -14.64
CA GLY A 34 -24.62 4.29 -15.43
C GLY A 34 -24.05 3.67 -16.71
N ASP A 35 -22.72 3.68 -16.88
CA ASP A 35 -22.04 3.03 -18.00
C ASP A 35 -20.97 2.05 -17.53
N THR A 36 -20.58 1.10 -18.38
CA THR A 36 -19.47 0.16 -18.12
C THR A 36 -18.16 0.86 -17.75
N THR A 37 -17.93 2.09 -18.23
CA THR A 37 -16.76 2.87 -17.85
C THR A 37 -16.81 3.40 -16.41
N GLU A 38 -17.95 3.32 -15.71
CA GLU A 38 -18.08 3.72 -14.29
C GLU A 38 -17.18 2.91 -13.37
N SER A 39 -17.11 1.59 -13.58
CA SER A 39 -16.37 0.66 -12.71
C SER A 39 -15.14 0.03 -13.39
N GLN A 40 -14.94 0.31 -14.68
CA GLN A 40 -13.82 -0.17 -15.49
C GLN A 40 -13.24 1.00 -16.28
N ASN A 41 -12.61 1.92 -15.58
CA ASN A 41 -11.84 2.99 -16.19
C ASN A 41 -10.38 2.99 -15.71
N PHE A 42 -9.56 3.78 -16.41
CA PHE A 42 -8.15 3.90 -16.11
C PHE A 42 -7.87 4.36 -14.68
N MET A 43 -8.69 5.25 -14.12
CA MET A 43 -8.50 5.74 -12.75
C MET A 43 -8.79 4.66 -11.71
N ASP A 44 -9.84 3.86 -11.88
CA ASP A 44 -10.15 2.73 -11.00
C ASP A 44 -9.00 1.72 -10.97
N ASP A 45 -8.45 1.41 -12.14
CA ASP A 45 -7.28 0.54 -12.27
C ASP A 45 -6.04 1.11 -11.55
N GLN A 46 -5.82 2.43 -11.62
CA GLN A 46 -4.74 3.09 -10.87
C GLN A 46 -4.98 3.03 -9.37
N ILE A 47 -6.20 3.30 -8.92
CA ILE A 47 -6.60 3.24 -7.50
C ILE A 47 -6.40 1.82 -6.98
N LYS A 48 -6.85 0.81 -7.73
CA LYS A 48 -6.66 -0.60 -7.37
C LYS A 48 -5.18 -0.96 -7.24
N ARG A 49 -4.34 -0.56 -8.20
CA ARG A 49 -2.88 -0.75 -8.12
C ARG A 49 -2.25 -0.04 -6.91
N ILE A 50 -2.73 1.15 -6.56
CA ILE A 50 -2.25 1.89 -5.39
C ILE A 50 -2.66 1.16 -4.11
N ASN A 51 -3.92 0.72 -3.99
CA ASN A 51 -4.40 -0.04 -2.84
C ASN A 51 -3.60 -1.33 -2.65
N GLU A 52 -3.36 -2.09 -3.71
CA GLU A 52 -2.52 -3.29 -3.64
C GLU A 52 -1.08 -3.00 -3.18
N ARG A 53 -0.51 -1.84 -3.56
CA ARG A 53 0.81 -1.41 -3.08
C ARG A 53 0.77 -1.04 -1.60
N ILE A 54 -0.29 -0.37 -1.15
CA ILE A 54 -0.52 -0.03 0.26
C ILE A 54 -0.63 -1.32 1.08
N ASP A 55 -1.43 -2.29 0.65
CA ASP A 55 -1.61 -3.56 1.36
C ASP A 55 -0.30 -4.35 1.47
N ARG A 56 0.49 -4.39 0.40
CA ARG A 56 1.82 -5.00 0.45
C ARG A 56 2.75 -4.29 1.43
N ALA A 57 2.75 -2.96 1.45
CA ALA A 57 3.56 -2.18 2.38
C ALA A 57 3.13 -2.42 3.84
N THR A 58 1.82 -2.39 4.11
CA THR A 58 1.26 -2.67 5.45
C THR A 58 1.63 -4.06 5.93
N ASN A 59 1.50 -5.09 5.08
CA ASN A 59 1.92 -6.45 5.41
C ASN A 59 3.43 -6.56 5.72
N VAL A 60 4.28 -5.81 5.00
CA VAL A 60 5.72 -5.76 5.30
C VAL A 60 5.98 -5.08 6.65
N LEU A 61 5.28 -3.99 6.95
CA LEU A 61 5.41 -3.27 8.21
C LEU A 61 4.99 -4.14 9.40
N GLN A 62 3.85 -4.83 9.31
CA GLN A 62 3.39 -5.77 10.34
C GLN A 62 4.42 -6.88 10.59
N ARG A 63 4.97 -7.49 9.53
CA ARG A 63 6.03 -8.51 9.71
C ARG A 63 7.31 -7.97 10.36
N ARG A 64 7.65 -6.70 10.12
CA ARG A 64 8.79 -6.04 10.77
C ARG A 64 8.50 -5.76 12.23
N GLU A 65 7.30 -5.27 12.54
CA GLU A 65 6.82 -5.05 13.89
C GLU A 65 6.87 -6.35 14.71
N ASP A 66 6.28 -7.43 14.19
CA ASP A 66 6.31 -8.75 14.83
C ASP A 66 7.73 -9.28 15.07
N ARG A 67 8.66 -8.97 14.15
CA ARG A 67 10.07 -9.35 14.30
C ARG A 67 10.72 -8.56 15.43
N TYR A 68 10.51 -7.26 15.47
CA TYR A 68 11.07 -6.40 16.52
C TYR A 68 10.50 -6.74 17.89
N TRP A 69 9.20 -7.04 18.00
CA TRP A 69 8.61 -7.52 19.25
C TRP A 69 9.26 -8.81 19.74
N ARG A 70 9.45 -9.80 18.87
CA ARG A 70 10.15 -11.04 19.24
C ARG A 70 11.59 -10.79 19.68
N GLN A 71 12.32 -9.93 18.96
CA GLN A 71 13.68 -9.56 19.34
C GLN A 71 13.72 -8.87 20.70
N PHE A 72 12.77 -7.96 20.95
CA PHE A 72 12.65 -7.27 22.23
C PHE A 72 12.41 -8.25 23.37
N THR A 73 11.46 -9.19 23.25
CA THR A 73 11.20 -10.21 24.28
C THR A 73 12.41 -11.11 24.54
N VAL A 74 13.15 -11.49 23.49
CA VAL A 74 14.40 -12.26 23.63
C VAL A 74 15.45 -11.44 24.39
N LEU A 75 15.59 -10.16 24.07
CA LEU A 75 16.52 -9.26 24.75
C LEU A 75 16.14 -9.06 26.23
N GLU A 76 14.86 -8.87 26.54
CA GLU A 76 14.39 -8.79 27.93
C GLU A 76 14.71 -10.07 28.71
N THR A 77 14.48 -11.22 28.09
CA THR A 77 14.80 -12.52 28.71
C THR A 77 16.30 -12.67 28.93
N ALA A 78 17.12 -12.30 27.94
CA ALA A 78 18.57 -12.35 28.05
C ALA A 78 19.08 -11.39 29.12
N MET A 79 18.54 -10.17 29.20
CA MET A 79 18.90 -9.18 30.21
C MET A 79 18.52 -9.65 31.62
N SER A 80 17.34 -10.26 31.79
CA SER A 80 16.94 -10.88 33.05
C SER A 80 17.92 -11.97 33.49
N ARG A 81 18.34 -12.85 32.56
CA ARG A 81 19.36 -13.88 32.82
C ARG A 81 20.74 -13.29 33.11
N LEU A 82 21.12 -12.19 32.46
CA LEU A 82 22.40 -11.53 32.72
C LEU A 82 22.41 -10.86 34.10
N ASN A 83 21.30 -10.24 34.50
CA ASN A 83 21.15 -9.67 35.83
C ASN A 83 21.23 -10.75 36.93
N SER A 84 20.59 -11.92 36.74
CA SER A 84 20.71 -13.02 37.71
C SER A 84 22.13 -13.60 37.77
N GLN A 85 22.81 -13.72 36.63
CA GLN A 85 24.23 -14.13 36.58
C GLN A 85 25.15 -13.10 37.26
N SER A 86 24.94 -11.81 37.00
CA SER A 86 25.70 -10.74 37.65
C SER A 86 25.51 -10.77 39.17
N ALA A 87 24.28 -10.94 39.65
CA ALA A 87 23.99 -11.03 41.08
C ALA A 87 24.72 -12.23 41.73
N TRP A 88 24.72 -13.39 41.05
CA TRP A 88 25.44 -14.57 41.51
C TRP A 88 26.96 -14.35 41.57
N LEU A 89 27.54 -13.74 40.54
CA LEU A 89 28.97 -13.42 40.51
C LEU A 89 29.34 -12.45 41.65
N THR A 90 28.54 -11.40 41.87
CA THR A 90 28.76 -10.44 42.96
C THR A 90 28.72 -11.14 44.32
N GLN A 91 27.74 -12.02 44.56
CA GLN A 91 27.67 -12.80 45.79
C GLN A 91 28.91 -13.67 46.00
N GLN A 92 29.42 -14.30 44.94
CA GLN A 92 30.63 -15.12 45.03
C GLN A 92 31.87 -14.28 45.37
N PHE A 93 32.03 -13.10 44.76
CA PHE A 93 33.14 -12.20 45.07
C PHE A 93 33.04 -11.64 46.51
N SER A 94 31.83 -11.35 46.99
CA SER A 94 31.61 -10.89 48.38
C SER A 94 31.77 -12.00 49.42
N ALA A 95 31.63 -13.27 49.04
CA ALA A 95 31.84 -14.41 49.94
C ALA A 95 33.30 -14.88 50.00
N GLN A 96 34.15 -14.46 49.04
CA GLN A 96 35.57 -14.82 48.97
C GLN A 96 36.52 -13.72 49.46
N GLY A 97 36.03 -12.50 49.71
CA GLY A 97 36.75 -11.41 50.39
C GLY A 97 36.31 -11.29 51.84
#